data_AF-A0A1F3GN31-F1
#
_entry.id   AF-A0A1F3GN31-F1
#
_cell.length_a   1.000
_cell.length_b   1.000
_cell.length_c   1.000
_cell.angle_alpha   90.00
_cell.angle_beta   90.00
_cell.angle_gamma   90.00
#
_symmetry.space_group_name_H-M   'P 1'
#
loop_
_entity.id
_entity.type
_entity.pdbx_description
1 polymer ?
#
loop_
_entity_poly.entity_id
_entity_poly.type
_entity_poly.pdbx_seq_one_letter_code
_entity_poly.pdbx_strand_id
1 'polypeptide(L)'
;MLKFFKLSKQAKIVAMFIFAMIIIGFSIAYFYYDHVNKSEDQRVISGRIKLDKFDNLMKARKYSEALPLIDTVYNIYDNALGYEGSFEFGLLFNNRASVFLSMTLYDSLISKEEKENLLKLAFENITKSISIYEQWIDSVGKLNKEEIQSFVASAFRKDKVNFEGKDIEAIIKKRVDDIIFAKMETPRRLSVSYTNLGIIQRHQYKQQEALISYEKAITLWKDNFTARSNFNVLMGKPPEDRSIIEKLFPPDRNKKD
;
A
#
# COMPACT_ATOMS: atom_id res chain seq x y z
N MET A 1 39.87 -32.58 19.33
CA MET A 1 39.64 -32.17 20.74
C MET A 1 39.66 -30.65 20.78
N LEU A 2 38.49 -29.99 20.68
CA LEU A 2 38.41 -28.53 20.72
C LEU A 2 38.70 -28.05 22.15
N LYS A 3 39.80 -27.30 22.33
CA LYS A 3 40.07 -26.59 23.58
C LYS A 3 39.00 -25.50 23.73
N PHE A 4 38.07 -25.68 24.66
CA PHE A 4 37.14 -24.63 25.06
C PHE A 4 37.93 -23.42 25.57
N PHE A 5 37.72 -22.26 24.96
CA PHE A 5 38.29 -21.00 25.43
C PHE A 5 37.82 -20.74 26.87
N LYS A 6 38.76 -20.64 27.82
CA LYS A 6 38.47 -20.18 29.18
C LYS A 6 38.20 -18.67 29.14
N LEU A 7 36.93 -18.28 29.17
CA LEU A 7 36.52 -16.88 29.32
C LEU A 7 37.00 -16.31 30.68
N SER A 8 37.60 -15.12 30.63
CA SER A 8 38.00 -14.38 31.85
C SER A 8 36.76 -13.94 32.65
N LYS A 9 36.94 -13.64 33.94
CA LYS A 9 35.85 -13.13 34.80
C LYS A 9 35.22 -11.85 34.21
N GLN A 10 36.03 -10.96 33.66
CA GLN A 10 35.56 -9.75 32.99
C GLN A 10 34.73 -10.06 31.74
N ALA A 11 35.20 -10.98 30.90
CA ALA A 11 34.47 -11.39 29.70
C ALA A 11 33.10 -12.01 30.04
N LYS A 12 33.00 -12.79 31.13
CA LYS A 12 31.72 -13.33 31.61
C LYS A 12 30.74 -12.24 32.06
N ILE A 13 31.23 -11.21 32.74
CA ILE A 13 30.40 -10.07 33.18
C ILE A 13 29.85 -9.33 31.96
N VAL A 14 30.71 -9.00 30.98
CA VAL A 14 30.29 -8.33 29.74
C VAL A 14 29.27 -9.19 28.98
N ALA A 15 29.51 -10.50 28.85
CA ALA A 15 28.56 -11.41 28.20
C ALA A 15 27.21 -11.45 28.91
N MET A 16 27.19 -11.43 30.26
CA MET A 16 25.95 -11.37 31.04
C MET A 16 25.19 -10.07 30.80
N PHE A 17 25.87 -8.92 30.74
CA PHE A 17 25.24 -7.63 30.42
C PHE A 17 24.66 -7.61 29.01
N ILE A 18 25.40 -8.08 28.00
CA ILE A 18 24.91 -8.18 26.62
C ILE A 18 23.67 -9.08 26.57
N PHE A 19 23.71 -10.24 27.22
CA PHE A 19 22.58 -11.16 27.28
C PHE A 19 21.36 -10.54 27.96
N ALA A 20 21.55 -9.82 29.07
CA ALA A 20 20.48 -9.10 29.76
C ALA A 20 19.87 -8.01 28.86
N MET A 21 20.69 -7.22 28.16
CA MET A 21 20.21 -6.21 27.21
C MET A 21 19.41 -6.84 26.06
N ILE A 22 19.85 -8.00 25.54
CA ILE A 22 19.12 -8.74 24.50
C ILE A 22 17.75 -9.18 25.03
N ILE A 23 17.69 -9.77 26.23
CA ILE A 23 16.41 -10.18 26.84
C ILE A 23 15.49 -8.98 27.02
N ILE A 24 15.98 -7.88 27.60
CA ILE A 24 15.19 -6.66 27.81
C ILE A 24 14.67 -6.13 26.46
N GLY A 25 15.53 -6.06 25.44
CA GLY A 25 15.15 -5.64 24.10
C GLY A 25 14.05 -6.51 23.51
N PHE A 26 14.17 -7.84 23.59
CA PHE A 26 13.12 -8.76 23.13
C PHE A 26 11.83 -8.65 23.94
N SER A 27 11.90 -8.46 25.26
CA SER A 27 10.72 -8.25 26.09
C SER A 27 9.98 -6.96 25.71
N ILE A 28 10.70 -5.85 25.56
CA ILE A 28 10.11 -4.56 25.12
C ILE A 28 9.45 -4.73 23.75
N ALA A 29 10.15 -5.34 22.79
CA ALA A 29 9.61 -5.59 21.46
C ALA A 29 8.36 -6.49 21.52
N TYR A 30 8.39 -7.57 22.29
CA TYR A 30 7.25 -8.47 22.47
C TYR A 30 6.01 -7.73 22.98
N PHE A 31 6.13 -6.96 24.06
CA PHE A 31 4.99 -6.21 24.60
C PHE A 31 4.51 -5.11 23.65
N TYR A 32 5.44 -4.41 22.99
CA TYR A 32 5.09 -3.40 22.01
C TYR A 32 4.30 -3.97 20.83
N TYR A 33 4.82 -5.02 20.19
CA TYR A 33 4.15 -5.64 19.03
C TYR A 33 2.87 -6.37 19.43
N ASP A 34 2.80 -6.98 20.61
CA ASP A 34 1.55 -7.56 21.14
C ASP A 34 0.47 -6.49 21.29
N HIS A 35 0.82 -5.32 21.85
CA HIS A 35 -0.11 -4.19 21.94
C HIS A 35 -0.56 -3.67 20.57
N VAL A 36 0.37 -3.45 19.64
CA VAL A 36 0.07 -3.03 18.27
C VAL A 36 -0.87 -4.03 17.59
N ASN A 37 -0.56 -5.33 17.64
CA ASN A 37 -1.36 -6.38 17.03
C ASN A 37 -2.77 -6.50 17.66
N LYS A 38 -2.90 -6.27 18.96
CA LYS A 38 -4.20 -6.26 19.65
C LYS A 38 -5.05 -5.05 19.28
N SER A 39 -4.42 -3.93 18.90
CA SER A 39 -5.11 -2.73 18.42
C SER A 39 -5.55 -2.80 16.95
N GLU A 40 -5.17 -3.85 16.21
CA GLU A 40 -5.62 -4.03 14.84
C GLU A 40 -7.09 -4.48 14.78
N ASP A 41 -7.84 -3.91 13.83
CA ASP A 41 -9.24 -4.28 13.59
C ASP A 41 -9.32 -5.69 12.98
N GLN A 42 -9.73 -6.64 13.82
CA GLN A 42 -9.77 -8.07 13.49
C GLN A 42 -10.62 -8.38 12.26
N ARG A 43 -11.61 -7.54 11.93
CA ARG A 43 -12.48 -7.72 10.77
C ARG A 43 -11.69 -7.67 9.46
N VAL A 44 -10.65 -6.84 9.40
CA VAL A 44 -9.86 -6.62 8.17
C VAL A 44 -8.46 -7.23 8.19
N ILE A 45 -7.99 -7.79 9.32
CA ILE A 45 -6.65 -8.40 9.43
C ILE A 45 -6.45 -9.51 8.39
N SER A 46 -7.45 -10.36 8.20
CA SER A 46 -7.36 -11.44 7.20
C SER A 46 -7.22 -10.90 5.77
N GLY A 47 -7.73 -9.69 5.51
CA GLY A 47 -7.56 -8.97 4.24
C GLY A 47 -6.14 -8.42 4.10
N ARG A 48 -5.55 -7.85 5.15
CA ARG A 48 -4.16 -7.36 5.15
C ARG A 48 -3.16 -8.49 4.88
N ILE A 49 -3.30 -9.63 5.54
CA ILE A 49 -2.45 -10.81 5.31
C ILE A 49 -2.56 -11.30 3.85
N LYS A 50 -3.76 -11.22 3.26
CA LYS A 50 -3.98 -11.58 1.86
C LYS A 50 -3.32 -10.59 0.89
N LEU A 51 -3.29 -9.31 1.21
CA LEU A 51 -2.54 -8.33 0.42
C LEU A 51 -1.03 -8.60 0.43
N ASP A 52 -0.46 -9.00 1.57
CA ASP A 52 0.96 -9.40 1.61
C ASP A 52 1.24 -10.62 0.73
N LYS A 53 0.32 -11.59 0.72
CA LYS A 53 0.40 -12.75 -0.18
C LYS A 53 0.26 -12.34 -1.65
N PHE A 54 -0.63 -11.39 -1.95
CA PHE A 54 -0.80 -10.85 -3.31
C PHE A 54 0.51 -10.29 -3.86
N ASP A 55 1.26 -9.52 -3.07
CA ASP A 55 2.54 -8.95 -3.50
C ASP A 55 3.56 -10.05 -3.88
N ASN A 56 3.58 -11.16 -3.14
CA ASN A 56 4.43 -12.30 -3.46
C ASN A 56 4.00 -13.01 -4.75
N LEU A 57 2.70 -13.14 -4.99
CA LEU A 57 2.17 -13.69 -6.25
C LEU A 57 2.52 -12.80 -7.45
N MET A 58 2.41 -11.48 -7.29
CA MET A 58 2.80 -10.52 -8.33
C MET A 58 4.29 -10.62 -8.68
N LYS A 59 5.17 -10.72 -7.68
CA LYS A 59 6.62 -10.94 -7.90
C LYS A 59 6.90 -12.26 -8.62
N ALA A 60 6.16 -13.30 -8.27
CA ALA A 60 6.24 -14.61 -8.92
C ALA A 60 5.51 -14.68 -10.27
N ARG A 61 4.91 -13.59 -10.76
CA ARG A 61 4.10 -13.51 -11.99
C ARG A 61 2.92 -14.50 -12.03
N LYS A 62 2.37 -14.83 -10.87
CA LYS A 62 1.22 -15.74 -10.70
C LYS A 62 -0.10 -14.97 -10.74
N TYR A 63 -0.41 -14.37 -11.89
CA TYR A 63 -1.54 -13.44 -12.03
C TYR A 63 -2.92 -14.07 -11.83
N SER A 64 -3.12 -15.31 -12.30
CA SER A 64 -4.38 -16.06 -12.15
C SER A 64 -4.71 -16.35 -10.68
N GLU A 65 -3.70 -16.54 -9.83
CA GLU A 65 -3.87 -16.71 -8.38
C GLU A 65 -4.08 -15.37 -7.66
N ALA A 66 -3.56 -14.27 -8.22
CA ALA A 66 -3.57 -12.94 -7.61
C ALA A 66 -4.95 -12.25 -7.67
N LEU A 67 -5.69 -12.40 -8.78
CA LEU A 67 -7.00 -11.76 -8.95
C LEU A 67 -8.06 -12.23 -7.93
N PRO A 68 -8.31 -13.53 -7.73
CA PRO A 68 -9.29 -14.00 -6.74
C PRO A 68 -8.94 -13.57 -5.32
N LEU A 69 -7.64 -13.39 -5.04
CA LEU A 69 -7.16 -12.91 -3.76
C LEU A 69 -7.58 -11.46 -3.52
N ILE A 70 -7.47 -10.58 -4.53
CA ILE A 70 -7.98 -9.20 -4.46
C ILE A 70 -9.49 -9.20 -4.24
N ASP A 71 -10.25 -10.05 -4.95
CA ASP A 71 -11.71 -10.11 -4.80
C ASP A 71 -12.10 -10.55 -3.38
N THR A 72 -11.35 -11.48 -2.81
CA THR A 72 -11.52 -11.89 -1.41
C THR A 72 -11.26 -10.73 -0.46
N VAL A 73 -10.19 -9.95 -0.68
CA VAL A 73 -9.88 -8.77 0.14
C VAL A 73 -10.99 -7.72 0.00
N TYR A 74 -11.46 -7.47 -1.21
CA TYR A 74 -12.58 -6.56 -1.47
C TYR A 74 -13.79 -6.92 -0.62
N ASN A 75 -14.22 -8.19 -0.66
CA ASN A 75 -15.36 -8.65 0.12
C ASN A 75 -15.14 -8.52 1.64
N ILE A 76 -13.92 -8.72 2.14
CA ILE A 76 -13.61 -8.52 3.56
C ILE A 76 -13.83 -7.06 3.96
N TYR A 77 -13.33 -6.12 3.17
CA TYR A 77 -13.47 -4.68 3.45
C TYR A 77 -14.92 -4.19 3.25
N ASP A 78 -15.61 -4.67 2.22
CA ASP A 78 -17.01 -4.32 1.92
C ASP A 78 -17.97 -4.74 3.04
N ASN A 79 -17.70 -5.86 3.70
CA ASN A 79 -18.47 -6.33 4.85
C ASN A 79 -18.01 -5.73 6.20
N ALA A 80 -16.94 -4.93 6.22
CA ALA A 80 -16.42 -4.32 7.44
C ALA A 80 -17.02 -2.92 7.66
N LEU A 81 -18.02 -2.82 8.54
CA LEU A 81 -18.63 -1.54 8.90
C LEU A 81 -17.58 -0.48 9.29
N GLY A 82 -17.64 0.70 8.68
CA GLY A 82 -16.69 1.80 8.86
C GLY A 82 -15.56 1.84 7.83
N TYR A 83 -15.58 0.94 6.84
CA TYR A 83 -14.66 0.96 5.69
C TYR A 83 -15.36 1.39 4.40
N GLU A 84 -16.65 1.73 4.44
CA GLU A 84 -17.38 2.21 3.27
C GLU A 84 -16.71 3.47 2.71
N GLY A 85 -16.40 3.47 1.41
CA GLY A 85 -15.72 4.59 0.75
C GLY A 85 -14.28 4.83 1.24
N SER A 86 -13.64 3.86 1.90
CA SER A 86 -12.29 4.04 2.40
C SER A 86 -11.23 4.01 1.28
N PHE A 87 -10.06 4.57 1.57
CA PHE A 87 -8.93 4.61 0.62
C PHE A 87 -8.43 3.22 0.21
N GLU A 88 -8.71 2.18 1.00
CA GLU A 88 -8.33 0.81 0.69
C GLU A 88 -8.98 0.32 -0.60
N PHE A 89 -10.21 0.71 -0.92
CA PHE A 89 -10.82 0.33 -2.19
C PHE A 89 -10.05 0.88 -3.40
N GLY A 90 -9.56 2.12 -3.33
CA GLY A 90 -8.67 2.66 -4.36
C GLY A 90 -7.43 1.79 -4.55
N LEU A 91 -6.84 1.29 -3.46
CA LEU A 91 -5.69 0.40 -3.52
C LEU A 91 -6.04 -0.93 -4.23
N LEU A 92 -7.18 -1.53 -3.89
CA LEU A 92 -7.63 -2.79 -4.49
C LEU A 92 -7.88 -2.65 -6.00
N PHE A 93 -8.55 -1.57 -6.42
CA PHE A 93 -8.80 -1.29 -7.83
C PHE A 93 -7.50 -1.01 -8.60
N ASN A 94 -6.57 -0.23 -8.03
CA ASN A 94 -5.25 -0.03 -8.64
C ASN A 94 -4.44 -1.33 -8.74
N ASN A 95 -4.49 -2.18 -7.72
CA ASN A 95 -3.82 -3.48 -7.74
C ASN A 95 -4.42 -4.39 -8.81
N ARG A 96 -5.76 -4.44 -8.95
CA ARG A 96 -6.42 -5.22 -10.00
C ARG A 96 -6.02 -4.72 -11.40
N ALA A 97 -6.00 -3.41 -11.61
CA ALA A 97 -5.51 -2.81 -12.86
C ALA A 97 -4.05 -3.17 -13.15
N SER A 98 -3.21 -3.20 -12.11
CA SER A 98 -1.78 -3.56 -12.22
C SER A 98 -1.58 -5.03 -12.60
N VAL A 99 -2.46 -5.94 -12.17
CA VAL A 99 -2.44 -7.35 -12.63
C VAL A 99 -2.72 -7.41 -14.13
N PHE A 100 -3.81 -6.79 -14.59
CA PHE A 100 -4.17 -6.78 -16.02
C PHE A 100 -3.10 -6.14 -16.89
N LEU A 101 -2.51 -5.02 -16.43
CA LEU A 101 -1.36 -4.40 -17.09
C LEU A 101 -0.16 -5.35 -17.16
N SER A 102 0.16 -6.05 -16.08
CA SER A 102 1.30 -6.97 -16.06
C SER A 102 1.10 -8.15 -17.02
N MET A 103 -0.13 -8.69 -17.10
CA MET A 103 -0.49 -9.70 -18.11
C MET A 103 -0.32 -9.13 -19.53
N THR A 104 -0.84 -7.94 -19.79
CA THR A 104 -0.78 -7.25 -21.10
C THR A 104 0.66 -7.00 -21.57
N LEU A 105 1.57 -6.65 -20.65
CA LEU A 105 2.92 -6.19 -20.97
C LEU A 105 3.96 -7.31 -21.04
N TYR A 106 3.77 -8.37 -20.25
CA TYR A 106 4.78 -9.41 -20.07
C TYR A 106 4.39 -10.78 -20.59
N ASP A 107 3.11 -11.02 -20.87
CA ASP A 107 2.69 -12.25 -21.54
C ASP A 107 2.76 -12.06 -23.06
N SER A 108 3.71 -12.74 -23.70
CA SER A 108 3.90 -12.67 -25.15
C SER A 108 2.96 -13.59 -25.92
N LEU A 109 2.22 -14.47 -25.24
CA LEU A 109 1.39 -15.50 -25.84
C LEU A 109 -0.07 -15.05 -26.05
N ILE A 110 -0.48 -13.94 -25.43
CA ILE A 110 -1.84 -13.41 -25.55
C ILE A 110 -2.10 -12.87 -26.96
N SER A 111 -3.33 -13.06 -27.43
CA SER A 111 -3.76 -12.52 -28.72
C SER A 111 -3.92 -10.99 -28.66
N LYS A 112 -3.99 -10.33 -29.83
CA LYS A 112 -4.27 -8.89 -29.90
C LYS A 112 -5.62 -8.54 -29.25
N GLU A 113 -6.65 -9.34 -29.50
CA GLU A 113 -7.99 -9.14 -28.93
C GLU A 113 -7.96 -9.29 -27.40
N GLU A 114 -7.29 -10.32 -26.89
CA GLU A 114 -7.12 -10.52 -25.45
C GLU A 114 -6.36 -9.37 -24.80
N LYS A 115 -5.31 -8.87 -25.46
CA LYS A 115 -4.57 -7.69 -25.01
C LYS A 115 -5.46 -6.45 -24.92
N GLU A 116 -6.31 -6.21 -25.90
CA GLU A 116 -7.27 -5.10 -25.90
C GLU A 116 -8.30 -5.24 -24.77
N ASN A 117 -8.78 -6.46 -24.52
CA ASN A 117 -9.69 -6.76 -23.41
C ASN A 117 -9.03 -6.52 -22.04
N LEU A 118 -7.78 -6.97 -21.85
CA LEU A 118 -7.02 -6.72 -20.62
C LEU A 118 -6.75 -5.23 -20.40
N LEU A 119 -6.41 -4.48 -21.46
CA LEU A 119 -6.25 -3.03 -21.38
C LEU A 119 -7.56 -2.32 -21.00
N LYS A 120 -8.70 -2.79 -21.53
CA LYS A 120 -10.02 -2.28 -21.16
C LYS A 120 -10.32 -2.53 -19.67
N LEU A 121 -10.12 -3.77 -19.20
CA LEU A 121 -10.30 -4.11 -17.78
C LEU A 121 -9.37 -3.29 -16.87
N ALA A 122 -8.12 -3.09 -17.28
CA ALA A 122 -7.18 -2.23 -16.56
C ALA A 122 -7.68 -0.78 -16.50
N PHE A 123 -8.19 -0.24 -17.61
CA PHE A 123 -8.75 1.10 -17.68
C PHE A 123 -9.96 1.29 -16.75
N GLU A 124 -10.90 0.34 -16.75
CA GLU A 124 -12.08 0.40 -15.89
C GLU A 124 -11.71 0.36 -14.41
N ASN A 125 -10.73 -0.46 -14.02
CA ASN A 125 -10.28 -0.52 -12.63
C ASN A 125 -9.48 0.72 -12.24
N ILE A 126 -8.62 1.27 -13.12
CA ILE A 126 -7.81 2.44 -12.77
C ILE A 126 -8.64 3.70 -12.62
N THR A 127 -9.66 3.88 -13.45
CA THR A 127 -10.60 5.00 -13.36
C THR A 127 -11.43 4.95 -12.08
N LYS A 128 -11.86 3.76 -11.65
CA LYS A 128 -12.48 3.56 -10.32
C LYS A 128 -11.51 3.90 -9.19
N SER A 129 -10.26 3.45 -9.26
CA SER A 129 -9.23 3.79 -8.27
C SER A 129 -9.05 5.31 -8.11
N ILE A 130 -8.88 6.01 -9.23
CA ILE A 130 -8.73 7.47 -9.27
C ILE A 130 -9.95 8.14 -8.62
N SER A 131 -11.16 7.76 -9.04
CA SER A 131 -12.40 8.33 -8.52
C SER A 131 -12.54 8.14 -7.00
N ILE A 132 -12.20 6.94 -6.49
CA ILE A 132 -12.25 6.67 -5.04
C ILE A 132 -11.24 7.53 -4.29
N TYR A 133 -10.01 7.64 -4.78
CA TYR A 133 -9.00 8.46 -4.13
C TYR A 133 -9.33 9.95 -4.14
N GLU A 134 -9.85 10.49 -5.26
CA GLU A 134 -10.29 11.88 -5.35
C GLU A 134 -11.44 12.16 -4.37
N GLN A 135 -12.48 11.30 -4.37
CA GLN A 135 -13.60 11.42 -3.43
C GLN A 135 -13.14 11.31 -1.97
N TRP A 136 -12.23 10.38 -1.67
CA TRP A 136 -11.70 10.20 -0.33
C TRP A 136 -10.88 11.41 0.13
N ILE A 137 -10.01 11.96 -0.74
CA ILE A 137 -9.25 13.19 -0.47
C ILE A 137 -10.21 14.35 -0.19
N ASP A 138 -11.27 14.48 -1.00
CA ASP A 138 -12.23 15.58 -0.89
C ASP A 138 -13.18 15.50 0.30
N SER A 139 -13.34 14.31 0.89
CA SER A 139 -14.16 14.05 2.07
C SER A 139 -13.29 13.82 3.31
N VAL A 140 -13.00 12.57 3.65
CA VAL A 140 -12.26 12.15 4.84
C VAL A 140 -10.86 12.77 4.88
N GLY A 141 -10.24 12.99 3.71
CA GLY A 141 -8.93 13.60 3.57
C GLY A 141 -8.84 15.03 4.10
N LYS A 142 -9.95 15.78 4.17
CA LYS A 142 -9.98 17.16 4.70
C LYS A 142 -10.21 17.24 6.21
N LEU A 143 -10.72 16.17 6.82
CA LEU A 143 -11.07 16.16 8.24
C LEU A 143 -9.84 16.31 9.16
N ASN A 144 -9.98 17.02 10.26
CA ASN A 144 -9.00 17.06 11.34
C ASN A 144 -9.04 15.78 12.20
N LYS A 145 -8.14 15.67 13.18
CA LYS A 145 -8.00 14.43 13.98
C LYS A 145 -9.26 14.12 14.79
N GLU A 146 -9.88 15.15 15.37
CA GLU A 146 -11.07 15.05 16.21
C GLU A 146 -12.31 14.64 15.39
N GLU A 147 -12.43 15.19 14.18
CA GLU A 147 -13.45 14.82 13.19
C GLU A 147 -13.26 13.37 12.71
N ILE A 148 -12.02 12.96 12.42
CA ILE A 148 -11.71 11.56 12.05
C ILE A 148 -12.05 10.62 13.22
N GLN A 149 -11.71 10.99 14.45
CA GLN A 149 -12.04 10.18 15.63
C GLN A 149 -13.55 10.02 15.78
N SER A 150 -14.32 11.10 15.59
CA SER A 150 -15.79 11.06 15.65
C SER A 150 -16.38 10.19 14.52
N PHE A 151 -15.85 10.34 13.31
CA PHE A 151 -16.21 9.53 12.14
C PHE A 151 -15.98 8.04 12.40
N VAL A 152 -14.78 7.66 12.84
CA VAL A 152 -14.42 6.26 13.15
C VAL A 152 -15.25 5.73 14.32
N ALA A 153 -15.34 6.44 15.43
CA ALA A 153 -16.06 5.97 16.62
C ALA A 153 -17.53 5.64 16.31
N SER A 154 -18.17 6.37 15.39
CA SER A 154 -19.55 6.13 14.99
C SER A 154 -19.80 4.74 14.36
N ALA A 155 -18.77 4.17 13.71
CA ALA A 155 -18.80 2.88 13.05
C ALA A 155 -18.37 1.71 13.96
N PHE A 156 -17.67 2.00 15.06
CA PHE A 156 -17.16 1.00 16.01
C PHE A 156 -18.00 0.90 17.29
N ARG A 157 -19.24 1.40 17.27
CA ARG A 157 -20.14 1.29 18.43
C ARG A 157 -20.48 -0.18 18.74
N LYS A 158 -20.50 -0.52 20.03
CA LYS A 158 -20.68 -1.90 20.54
C LYS A 158 -21.99 -2.56 20.13
N ASP A 159 -23.03 -1.77 19.86
CA ASP A 159 -24.32 -2.25 19.37
C ASP A 159 -24.25 -2.76 17.92
N LYS A 160 -23.21 -2.38 17.17
CA LYS A 160 -23.07 -2.72 15.74
C LYS A 160 -22.03 -3.78 15.46
N VAL A 161 -21.05 -3.98 16.36
CA VAL A 161 -19.92 -4.88 16.12
C VAL A 161 -19.54 -5.61 17.41
N ASN A 162 -19.44 -6.94 17.33
CA ASN A 162 -18.96 -7.75 18.45
C ASN A 162 -17.43 -7.74 18.51
N PHE A 163 -16.89 -7.02 19.50
CA PHE A 163 -15.47 -6.95 19.85
C PHE A 163 -15.18 -7.60 21.22
N GLU A 164 -15.87 -8.70 21.56
CA GLU A 164 -15.71 -9.41 22.85
C GLU A 164 -14.24 -9.55 23.28
N GLY A 165 -13.94 -9.06 24.49
CA GLY A 165 -12.61 -9.13 25.08
C GLY A 165 -11.54 -8.22 24.45
N LYS A 166 -11.92 -7.28 23.56
CA LYS A 166 -10.99 -6.35 22.92
C LYS A 166 -11.09 -4.94 23.48
N ASP A 167 -9.96 -4.25 23.44
CA ASP A 167 -9.86 -2.82 23.71
C ASP A 167 -10.30 -2.02 22.47
N ILE A 168 -11.59 -1.66 22.44
CA ILE A 168 -12.19 -0.92 21.32
C ILE A 168 -11.56 0.47 21.18
N GLU A 169 -11.17 1.11 22.28
CA GLU A 169 -10.55 2.43 22.23
C GLU A 169 -9.18 2.36 21.55
N ALA A 170 -8.39 1.33 21.85
CA ALA A 170 -7.13 1.08 21.15
C ALA A 170 -7.35 0.83 19.65
N ILE A 171 -8.39 0.08 19.27
CA ILE A 171 -8.72 -0.19 17.86
C ILE A 171 -9.14 1.09 17.14
N ILE A 172 -10.02 1.90 17.75
CA ILE A 172 -10.46 3.19 17.20
C ILE A 172 -9.23 4.09 17.01
N LYS A 173 -8.39 4.21 18.04
CA LYS A 173 -7.16 5.01 17.98
C LYS A 173 -6.26 4.57 16.83
N LYS A 174 -6.03 3.26 16.68
CA LYS A 174 -5.23 2.71 15.59
C LYS A 174 -5.83 3.03 14.22
N ARG A 175 -7.15 2.93 14.06
CA ARG A 175 -7.83 3.28 12.81
C ARG A 175 -7.73 4.78 12.49
N VAL A 176 -7.82 5.65 13.49
CA VAL A 176 -7.59 7.10 13.33
C VAL A 176 -6.17 7.34 12.83
N ASP A 177 -5.17 6.71 13.45
CA ASP A 177 -3.76 6.84 13.04
C ASP A 177 -3.55 6.33 11.60
N ASP A 178 -4.20 5.23 11.21
CA ASP A 178 -4.17 4.71 9.83
C ASP A 178 -4.77 5.70 8.81
N ILE A 179 -5.87 6.37 9.15
CA ILE A 179 -6.49 7.41 8.29
C ILE A 179 -5.59 8.64 8.18
N ILE A 180 -4.99 9.09 9.29
CA ILE A 180 -4.03 10.20 9.28
C ILE A 180 -2.83 9.87 8.41
N PHE A 181 -2.29 8.65 8.53
CA PHE A 181 -1.22 8.19 7.67
C PHE A 181 -1.65 8.15 6.20
N ALA A 182 -2.86 7.66 5.92
CA ALA A 182 -3.40 7.66 4.57
C ALA A 182 -3.57 9.06 3.97
N LYS A 183 -3.81 10.12 4.78
CA LYS A 183 -3.87 11.49 4.26
C LYS A 183 -2.56 11.91 3.60
N MET A 184 -1.43 11.48 4.14
CA MET A 184 -0.11 11.74 3.59
C MET A 184 0.19 10.85 2.37
N GLU A 185 -0.26 9.60 2.42
CA GLU A 185 0.10 8.58 1.43
C GLU A 185 -0.84 8.56 0.19
N THR A 186 -2.08 9.00 0.33
CA THR A 186 -3.07 8.92 -0.77
C THR A 186 -2.70 9.77 -1.99
N PRO A 187 -2.14 10.99 -1.89
CA PRO A 187 -1.61 11.71 -3.06
C PRO A 187 -0.56 10.89 -3.84
N ARG A 188 0.32 10.19 -3.12
CA ARG A 188 1.31 9.28 -3.72
C ARG A 188 0.65 8.10 -4.43
N ARG A 189 -0.35 7.48 -3.82
CA ARG A 189 -1.12 6.36 -4.41
C ARG A 189 -1.94 6.79 -5.63
N LEU A 190 -2.52 7.99 -5.58
CA LEU A 190 -3.23 8.59 -6.70
C LEU A 190 -2.27 8.88 -7.86
N SER A 191 -1.06 9.38 -7.57
CA SER A 191 0.01 9.55 -8.57
C SER A 191 0.35 8.24 -9.28
N VAL A 192 0.46 7.12 -8.54
CA VAL A 192 0.65 5.79 -9.13
C VAL A 192 -0.53 5.40 -10.03
N SER A 193 -1.76 5.71 -9.62
CA SER A 193 -2.95 5.40 -10.42
C SER A 193 -2.96 6.15 -11.76
N TYR A 194 -2.63 7.45 -11.75
CA TYR A 194 -2.46 8.24 -12.99
C TYR A 194 -1.30 7.75 -13.86
N THR A 195 -0.22 7.26 -13.24
CA THR A 195 0.89 6.65 -13.99
C THR A 195 0.41 5.41 -14.75
N ASN A 196 -0.33 4.53 -14.09
CA ASN A 196 -0.91 3.34 -14.71
C ASN A 196 -1.91 3.72 -15.82
N LEU A 197 -2.73 4.76 -15.61
CA LEU A 197 -3.62 5.29 -16.65
C LEU A 197 -2.85 5.76 -17.89
N GLY A 198 -1.75 6.50 -17.70
CA GLY A 198 -0.89 6.94 -18.80
C GLY A 198 -0.27 5.78 -19.57
N ILE A 199 0.11 4.69 -18.88
CA ILE A 199 0.63 3.46 -19.53
C ILE A 199 -0.47 2.85 -20.40
N ILE A 200 -1.67 2.67 -19.86
CA ILE A 200 -2.83 2.13 -20.60
C ILE A 200 -3.10 2.97 -21.86
N GLN A 201 -3.18 4.29 -21.70
CA GLN A 201 -3.44 5.22 -22.81
C GLN A 201 -2.36 5.14 -23.90
N ARG A 202 -1.08 5.06 -23.53
CA ARG A 202 0.01 4.87 -24.50
C ARG A 202 -0.16 3.57 -25.31
N HIS A 203 -0.53 2.47 -24.64
CA HIS A 203 -0.79 1.20 -25.32
C HIS A 203 -2.05 1.20 -26.18
N GLN A 204 -2.96 2.16 -25.95
CA GLN A 204 -4.13 2.44 -26.79
C GLN A 204 -3.86 3.50 -27.86
N TYR A 205 -2.60 3.91 -28.08
CA TYR A 205 -2.21 4.97 -29.03
C TYR A 205 -2.83 6.35 -28.73
N LYS A 206 -3.12 6.62 -27.46
CA LYS A 206 -3.64 7.90 -26.95
C LYS A 206 -2.51 8.69 -26.27
N GLN A 207 -1.54 9.17 -27.05
CA GLN A 207 -0.31 9.74 -26.49
C GLN A 207 -0.54 11.06 -25.75
N GLN A 208 -1.48 11.90 -26.22
CA GLN A 208 -1.75 13.19 -25.60
C GLN A 208 -2.39 13.02 -24.23
N GLU A 209 -3.36 12.11 -24.12
CA GLU A 209 -4.00 11.77 -22.85
C GLU A 209 -3.00 11.12 -21.89
N ALA A 210 -2.08 10.30 -22.41
CA ALA A 210 -1.01 9.73 -21.60
C ALA A 210 -0.09 10.82 -21.01
N LEU A 211 0.28 11.84 -21.79
CA LEU A 211 1.06 12.98 -21.31
C LEU A 211 0.34 13.73 -20.18
N ILE A 212 -0.95 14.01 -20.35
CA ILE A 212 -1.79 14.67 -19.32
C ILE A 212 -1.81 13.82 -18.03
N SER A 213 -2.00 12.51 -18.15
CA SER A 213 -2.01 11.60 -17.00
C SER A 213 -0.65 11.57 -16.28
N TYR A 214 0.46 11.52 -17.01
CA TYR A 214 1.79 11.56 -16.39
C TYR A 214 2.09 12.90 -15.74
N GLU A 215 1.71 14.02 -16.37
CA GLU A 215 1.83 15.36 -15.79
C GLU A 215 1.08 15.43 -14.45
N LYS A 216 -0.18 14.98 -14.43
CA LYS A 216 -0.99 14.91 -13.20
C LYS A 216 -0.32 14.06 -12.12
N ALA A 217 0.24 12.90 -12.49
CA ALA A 217 0.98 12.05 -11.57
C ALA A 217 2.19 12.77 -10.95
N ILE A 218 2.97 13.49 -11.76
CA ILE A 218 4.15 14.25 -11.32
C ILE A 218 3.74 15.42 -10.42
N THR A 219 2.64 16.12 -10.73
CA THR A 219 2.10 17.18 -9.88
C THR A 219 1.70 16.67 -8.50
N LEU A 220 1.08 15.49 -8.43
CA LEU A 220 0.66 14.87 -7.17
C LEU A 220 1.83 14.35 -6.33
N TRP A 221 2.90 13.90 -6.98
CA TRP A 221 4.11 13.41 -6.32
C TRP A 221 5.31 13.54 -7.25
N LYS A 222 6.17 14.53 -6.98
CA LYS A 222 7.33 14.85 -7.83
C LYS A 222 8.33 13.69 -7.93
N ASP A 223 8.43 12.87 -6.88
CA ASP A 223 9.31 11.70 -6.87
C ASP A 223 8.73 10.46 -7.56
N ASN A 224 7.64 10.60 -8.34
CA ASN A 224 7.17 9.53 -9.20
C ASN A 224 8.08 9.37 -10.44
N PHE A 225 9.22 8.72 -10.25
CA PHE A 225 10.20 8.42 -11.30
C PHE A 225 9.59 7.66 -12.48
N THR A 226 8.65 6.76 -12.23
CA THR A 226 7.99 6.01 -13.30
C THR A 226 7.20 6.96 -14.21
N ALA A 227 6.41 7.88 -13.63
CA ALA A 227 5.69 8.89 -14.42
C ALA A 227 6.65 9.79 -15.21
N ARG A 228 7.71 10.32 -14.56
CA ARG A 228 8.72 11.17 -15.20
C ARG A 228 9.42 10.48 -16.36
N SER A 229 9.88 9.24 -16.15
CA SER A 229 10.54 8.45 -17.19
C SER A 229 9.60 8.21 -18.38
N ASN A 230 8.34 7.85 -18.14
CA ASN A 230 7.39 7.61 -19.23
C ASN A 230 7.00 8.91 -19.96
N PHE A 231 6.88 10.03 -19.23
CA PHE A 231 6.68 11.36 -19.79
C PHE A 231 7.84 11.75 -20.70
N ASN A 232 9.09 11.61 -20.24
CA ASN A 232 10.28 11.94 -21.03
C ASN A 232 10.35 11.13 -22.32
N VAL A 233 10.08 9.83 -22.27
CA VAL A 233 10.06 8.98 -23.47
C VAL A 233 9.04 9.48 -24.50
N LEU A 234 7.83 9.86 -24.07
CA LEU A 234 6.82 10.44 -24.98
C LEU A 234 7.23 11.81 -25.54
N MET A 235 8.03 12.56 -24.80
CA MET A 235 8.58 13.86 -25.22
C MET A 235 9.88 13.75 -26.05
N GLY A 236 10.32 12.53 -26.40
CA GLY A 236 11.58 12.31 -27.12
C GLY A 236 12.84 12.60 -26.30
N LYS A 237 12.72 12.64 -24.97
CA LYS A 237 13.83 12.84 -24.02
C LYS A 237 14.31 11.49 -23.46
N PRO A 238 15.56 11.41 -22.95
CA PRO A 238 16.03 10.21 -22.27
C PRO A 238 15.14 9.84 -21.06
N PRO A 239 14.89 8.54 -20.81
CA PRO A 239 14.21 8.10 -19.60
C PRO A 239 15.03 8.47 -18.36
N GLU A 240 14.33 8.77 -17.26
CA GLU A 240 14.95 9.01 -15.96
C GLU A 240 15.04 7.69 -15.19
N ASP A 241 16.22 7.37 -14.64
CA ASP A 241 16.39 6.29 -13.66
C ASP A 241 16.76 6.88 -12.31
N ARG A 242 16.38 6.20 -11.23
CA ARG A 242 16.82 6.57 -9.88
C ARG A 242 18.31 6.35 -9.76
N SER A 243 19.00 7.31 -9.16
CA SER A 243 20.39 7.12 -8.76
C SER A 243 20.51 5.96 -7.76
N ILE A 244 21.69 5.35 -7.68
CA ILE A 244 21.97 4.29 -6.69
C ILE A 244 21.71 4.80 -5.27
N ILE A 245 22.06 6.06 -4.99
CA ILE A 245 21.84 6.69 -3.70
C ILE A 245 20.34 6.78 -3.40
N GLU A 246 19.50 7.23 -4.33
CA GLU A 246 18.04 7.28 -4.13
C GLU A 246 17.39 5.89 -4.03
N LYS A 247 17.98 4.87 -4.68
CA LYS A 247 17.54 3.47 -4.53
C LYS A 247 17.85 2.95 -3.13
N LEU A 248 19.01 3.31 -2.56
CA LEU A 248 19.44 2.90 -1.21
C LEU A 248 18.81 3.74 -0.11
N PHE A 249 18.55 5.02 -0.38
CA PHE A 249 18.03 6.02 0.54
C PHE A 249 16.85 6.74 -0.11
N PRO A 250 15.70 6.06 -0.27
CA PRO A 250 14.52 6.69 -0.81
C PRO A 250 14.10 7.88 0.05
N PRO A 251 13.57 8.96 -0.55
CA PRO A 251 13.14 10.14 0.18
C PRO A 251 12.07 9.78 1.22
N ASP A 252 12.10 10.50 2.35
CA ASP A 252 11.12 10.29 3.41
C ASP A 252 9.71 10.59 2.90
N ARG A 253 8.82 9.61 3.06
CA ARG A 253 7.42 9.69 2.62
C ARG A 253 6.63 10.76 3.37
N ASN A 254 7.12 11.21 4.52
CA ASN A 254 6.48 12.22 5.35
C ASN A 254 6.92 13.66 5.01
N LYS A 255 7.88 13.85 4.11
CA LYS A 255 8.38 15.18 3.78
C LYS A 255 7.38 15.89 2.85
N LYS A 256 6.83 17.02 3.29
CA LYS A 256 6.04 17.89 2.41
C LYS A 256 6.99 18.61 1.45
N ASP A 257 6.66 18.56 0.15
CA ASP A 257 7.34 19.30 -0.92
C ASP A 257 7.13 20.81 -0.82
#